data_AF-A0A358X5J2-F1
#
_entry.id   AF-A0A358X5J2-F1
#
_cell.length_a   1.000
_cell.length_b   1.000
_cell.length_c   1.000
_cell.angle_alpha   90.00
_cell.angle_beta   90.00
_cell.angle_gamma   90.00
#
_symmetry.space_group_name_H-M   'P 1'
#
loop_
_entity.id
_entity.type
_entity.pdbx_description
1 polymer ?
#
loop_
_entity_poly.entity_id
_entity_poly.type
_entity_poly.pdbx_seq_one_letter_code
_entity_poly.pdbx_strand_id
1 'polypeptide(L)'
;MQKHTLLISSFGAGALVIILALPALAQENSNSSNIPTRGLESQTCNIKGVEMPGPCSNYESNNGNQGPNGFGSNGPSMGQQDNFNGQEGGVQNGPSEEQQKQNDERRFKDMKRGSKGMEQGLKQYEKNFAQTEKKGVVIPQEIKDKLTQLRTIVDSAKKATTVEELDNLDLGSTQEIMQSLNDAQRELVENAQRLEGMKRGIKGLKQGVAQFEKQLARLAKQRIAIPADITEKVEKAKTLLNAINNAKTWDEAEAAGVEDTQDIMMNLDQSRQQLEMLARWPQTLKQIDKELGNLARQLKQNKTIADRLNKRGVDVTDHVSALEEAINKLKGVRNDAVSKIATGEQQDAFDLIENDFFGQMDEVFQHVKVIQMMNNLGRFVSDFKRGMADATREIKMREKKGIDVAETRATFEQAKAQGEEVLALIKAKPLDEDAVLNALETFEESIMAFENQIGELGGGKEEEMPWERGPSQFQKLKVPKTVNQIMLKVPKKKISATAIDQ
;
A
#
# COMPACT_ATOMS: atom_id res chain seq x y z
N MET A 1 23.83 -7.65 32.11
CA MET A 1 23.08 -8.89 32.39
C MET A 1 23.64 -10.00 31.52
N GLN A 2 24.24 -10.99 32.14
CA GLN A 2 25.05 -12.05 31.51
C GLN A 2 24.17 -13.00 30.68
N LYS A 3 24.64 -13.32 29.47
CA LYS A 3 24.11 -14.41 28.65
C LYS A 3 24.80 -15.70 29.09
N HIS A 4 24.05 -16.64 29.64
CA HIS A 4 24.53 -18.01 29.82
C HIS A 4 24.20 -18.84 28.58
N THR A 5 25.26 -19.24 27.88
CA THR A 5 25.25 -20.26 26.83
C THR A 5 25.35 -21.62 27.51
N LEU A 6 24.31 -22.45 27.39
CA LEU A 6 24.30 -23.83 27.88
C LEU A 6 24.82 -24.77 26.78
N LEU A 7 25.94 -25.44 27.06
CA LEU A 7 26.54 -26.48 26.24
C LEU A 7 25.84 -27.81 26.54
N ILE A 8 25.28 -28.45 25.50
CA ILE A 8 24.67 -29.78 25.58
C ILE A 8 25.75 -30.82 25.24
N SER A 9 26.16 -31.62 26.22
CA SER A 9 26.96 -32.83 26.02
C SER A 9 26.06 -34.01 25.65
N SER A 10 26.46 -34.77 24.63
CA SER A 10 25.78 -35.99 24.20
C SER A 10 26.23 -37.17 25.04
N PHE A 11 25.30 -37.88 25.69
CA PHE A 11 25.52 -39.24 26.18
C PHE A 11 24.39 -40.16 25.77
N GLY A 12 24.78 -41.36 25.34
CA GLY A 12 23.90 -42.35 24.72
C GLY A 12 23.23 -43.28 25.72
N ALA A 13 22.21 -43.96 25.18
CA ALA A 13 21.39 -45.02 25.75
C ALA A 13 20.18 -44.56 26.59
N GLY A 14 19.06 -44.34 25.88
CA GLY A 14 17.85 -45.09 26.21
C GLY A 14 16.75 -44.41 27.02
N ALA A 15 16.76 -43.08 27.17
CA ALA A 15 15.58 -42.33 27.60
C ALA A 15 15.27 -41.27 26.54
N LEU A 16 14.15 -41.48 25.83
CA LEU A 16 13.64 -40.52 24.86
C LEU A 16 13.05 -39.36 25.67
N VAL A 17 13.87 -38.35 25.99
CA VAL A 17 13.38 -37.06 26.48
C VAL A 17 12.56 -36.45 25.34
N ILE A 18 11.24 -36.58 25.41
CA ILE A 18 10.33 -35.88 24.52
C ILE A 18 10.32 -34.43 25.01
N ILE A 19 11.25 -33.64 24.48
CA ILE A 19 11.14 -32.18 24.53
C ILE A 19 9.87 -31.85 23.75
N LEU A 20 8.83 -31.40 24.46
CA LEU A 20 7.69 -30.69 23.88
C LEU A 20 8.21 -29.39 23.27
N ALA A 21 8.75 -29.49 22.06
CA ALA A 21 8.96 -28.34 21.20
C ALA A 21 7.58 -27.87 20.75
N LEU A 22 6.97 -26.98 21.54
CA LEU A 22 5.92 -26.10 21.08
C LEU A 22 6.43 -25.37 19.82
N PRO A 23 5.72 -25.41 18.68
CA PRO A 23 5.91 -24.39 17.68
C PRO A 23 5.39 -23.09 18.29
N ALA A 24 6.32 -22.21 18.69
CA ALA A 24 6.02 -20.80 18.92
C ALA A 24 5.48 -20.22 17.60
N LEU A 25 4.16 -20.16 17.49
CA LEU A 25 3.46 -19.39 16.47
C LEU A 25 2.71 -18.26 17.18
N ALA A 26 2.94 -17.07 16.65
CA ALA A 26 2.19 -15.84 16.86
C ALA A 26 2.12 -15.34 18.31
N GLN A 27 3.22 -14.71 18.74
CA GLN A 27 3.13 -13.64 19.72
C GLN A 27 2.43 -12.45 19.02
N GLU A 28 1.22 -12.13 19.49
CA GLU A 28 0.53 -10.88 19.17
C GLU A 28 1.46 -9.71 19.46
N ASN A 29 1.74 -8.92 18.43
CA ASN A 29 2.41 -7.64 18.56
C ASN A 29 1.33 -6.57 18.43
N SER A 30 0.54 -6.38 19.49
CA SER A 30 -0.26 -5.19 19.69
C SER A 30 0.66 -4.03 20.04
N ASN A 31 1.35 -3.50 19.04
CA ASN A 31 2.06 -2.22 19.11
C ASN A 31 1.71 -1.39 17.88
N SER A 32 0.46 -0.95 17.85
CA SER A 32 0.01 0.17 17.03
C SER A 32 0.51 1.46 17.67
N SER A 33 1.73 1.87 17.32
CA SER A 33 2.13 3.28 17.15
C SER A 33 3.59 3.34 16.72
N ASN A 34 3.89 4.23 15.77
CA ASN A 34 5.20 4.50 15.15
C ASN A 34 5.67 3.54 14.05
N ILE A 35 4.94 3.60 12.93
CA ILE A 35 5.60 3.59 11.62
C ILE A 35 6.32 4.94 11.51
N PRO A 36 7.67 5.02 11.41
CA PRO A 36 8.30 6.23 10.95
C PRO A 36 7.95 6.35 9.46
N THR A 37 6.90 7.10 9.15
CA THR A 37 6.80 7.77 7.87
C THR A 37 8.13 8.49 7.68
N ARG A 38 8.98 7.97 6.79
CA ARG A 38 10.00 8.78 6.12
C ARG A 38 9.23 9.86 5.40
N GLY A 39 8.98 10.95 6.12
CA GLY A 39 8.58 12.21 5.54
C GLY A 39 9.66 12.55 4.54
N LEU A 40 9.27 12.56 3.26
CA LEU A 40 9.92 13.45 2.31
C LEU A 40 9.68 14.85 2.87
N GLU A 41 10.58 15.33 3.72
CA GLU A 41 10.70 16.74 4.04
C GLU A 41 10.81 17.43 2.67
N SER A 42 9.74 18.11 2.27
CA SER A 42 9.74 18.97 1.11
C SER A 42 10.74 20.08 1.42
N GLN A 43 11.99 19.90 0.97
CA GLN A 43 13.02 20.92 1.07
C GLN A 43 12.45 22.18 0.41
N THR A 44 12.27 23.26 1.17
CA THR A 44 11.90 24.56 0.63
C THR A 44 13.17 25.41 0.50
N CYS A 45 13.30 26.13 -0.61
CA CYS A 45 14.40 27.07 -0.83
C CYS A 45 13.85 28.49 -0.73
N ASN A 46 14.45 29.33 0.11
CA ASN A 46 14.10 30.74 0.20
C ASN A 46 14.90 31.53 -0.84
N ILE A 47 14.23 31.99 -1.90
CA ILE A 47 14.83 32.82 -2.94
C ILE A 47 14.25 34.23 -2.80
N LYS A 48 15.06 35.18 -2.32
CA LYS A 48 14.68 36.59 -2.13
C LYS A 48 13.43 36.79 -1.25
N GLY A 49 13.27 35.99 -0.20
CA GLY A 49 12.18 36.14 0.79
C GLY A 49 10.93 35.32 0.47
N VAL A 50 10.92 34.51 -0.58
CA VAL A 50 9.80 33.62 -0.95
C VAL A 50 10.25 32.16 -0.87
N GLU A 51 9.50 31.33 -0.12
CA GLU A 51 9.76 29.89 0.00
C GLU A 51 9.20 29.13 -1.20
N MET A 52 10.07 28.44 -1.93
CA MET A 52 9.74 27.64 -3.12
C MET A 52 9.98 26.15 -2.82
N PRO A 53 9.08 25.24 -3.23
CA PRO A 53 9.25 23.81 -2.98
C PRO A 53 10.32 23.21 -3.92
N GLY A 54 11.34 22.59 -3.33
CA GLY A 54 12.44 21.90 -3.99
C GLY A 54 13.84 22.31 -3.47
N PRO A 55 14.87 21.48 -3.67
CA PRO A 55 16.25 21.81 -3.29
C PRO A 55 16.78 23.05 -4.04
N CYS A 56 17.53 23.90 -3.34
CA CYS A 56 18.10 25.13 -3.92
C CYS A 56 18.98 24.89 -5.16
N SER A 57 19.56 23.69 -5.31
CA SER A 57 20.37 23.30 -6.47
C SER A 57 19.59 23.35 -7.79
N ASN A 58 18.27 23.20 -7.77
CA ASN A 58 17.43 23.35 -8.96
C ASN A 58 17.35 24.80 -9.48
N TYR A 59 17.70 25.77 -8.63
CA TYR A 59 17.60 27.20 -8.93
C TYR A 59 18.95 27.87 -9.14
N GLU A 60 20.07 27.15 -8.95
CA GLU A 60 21.44 27.68 -9.12
C GLU A 60 22.06 27.47 -10.51
N SER A 61 21.35 26.82 -11.45
CA SER A 61 21.92 26.48 -12.75
C SER A 61 21.32 27.29 -13.89
N ASN A 62 21.61 28.59 -13.96
CA ASN A 62 21.58 29.29 -15.25
C ASN A 62 22.43 30.57 -15.32
N ASN A 63 23.69 30.48 -14.86
CA ASN A 63 24.68 31.52 -15.11
C ASN A 63 25.55 31.12 -16.31
N GLY A 64 24.95 31.19 -17.50
CA GLY A 64 25.53 30.78 -18.78
C GLY A 64 25.14 31.75 -19.90
N ASN A 65 25.93 32.81 -19.99
CA ASN A 65 25.99 33.85 -21.02
C ASN A 65 25.59 33.40 -22.46
N GLN A 66 24.50 33.95 -23.01
CA GLN A 66 24.31 34.25 -24.45
C GLN A 66 23.02 35.10 -24.66
N GLY A 67 23.20 36.37 -25.06
CA GLY A 67 22.13 37.22 -25.61
C GLY A 67 21.69 36.77 -27.02
N PRO A 68 20.69 37.43 -27.64
CA PRO A 68 20.89 38.81 -28.09
C PRO A 68 19.65 39.74 -28.00
N ASN A 69 19.94 41.05 -28.02
CA ASN A 69 19.07 42.15 -28.44
C ASN A 69 17.91 42.53 -27.52
N GLY A 70 18.24 43.06 -26.34
CA GLY A 70 17.37 44.00 -25.61
C GLY A 70 17.61 45.43 -26.09
N PHE A 71 16.65 45.99 -26.81
CA PHE A 71 16.58 47.41 -27.16
C PHE A 71 16.67 48.28 -25.89
N GLY A 72 17.58 49.25 -25.92
CA GLY A 72 17.87 50.14 -24.81
C GLY A 72 16.67 50.98 -24.38
N SER A 73 16.33 50.89 -23.10
CA SER A 73 15.56 51.92 -22.40
C SER A 73 16.55 52.79 -21.64
N ASN A 74 17.08 53.81 -22.34
CA ASN A 74 17.59 55.01 -21.71
C ASN A 74 16.38 55.78 -21.16
N GLY A 75 15.97 55.45 -19.95
CA GLY A 75 15.11 56.32 -19.15
C GLY A 75 15.99 57.34 -18.43
N PRO A 76 15.91 58.64 -18.74
CA PRO A 76 16.55 59.64 -17.90
C PRO A 76 15.81 59.72 -16.57
N SER A 77 16.58 59.47 -15.51
CA SER A 77 16.28 59.88 -14.15
C SER A 77 16.01 61.38 -14.14
N MET A 78 14.73 61.75 -13.97
CA MET A 78 14.31 63.12 -13.75
C MET A 78 14.46 63.41 -12.25
N GLY A 79 15.67 63.80 -11.88
CA GLY A 79 15.94 64.46 -10.62
C GLY A 79 15.18 65.79 -10.58
N GLN A 80 14.25 65.87 -9.63
CA GLN A 80 14.11 66.97 -8.68
C GLN A 80 15.00 68.19 -8.98
N GLN A 81 14.40 69.25 -9.51
CA GLN A 81 14.99 70.57 -9.46
C GLN A 81 13.91 71.57 -9.07
N ASP A 82 13.97 71.96 -7.81
CA ASP A 82 13.38 73.18 -7.29
C ASP A 82 13.82 74.37 -8.16
N ASN A 83 12.87 75.12 -8.71
CA ASN A 83 13.04 76.57 -8.80
C ASN A 83 11.69 77.28 -8.91
N PHE A 84 11.21 77.72 -7.75
CA PHE A 84 10.17 78.70 -7.59
C PHE A 84 10.85 80.08 -7.69
N ASN A 85 10.72 80.80 -8.81
CA ASN A 85 10.64 82.27 -8.73
C ASN A 85 10.14 82.94 -10.02
N GLY A 86 9.03 83.66 -9.85
CA GLY A 86 8.61 84.89 -10.51
C GLY A 86 8.93 85.14 -11.98
N GLN A 87 7.88 85.22 -12.80
CA GLN A 87 7.75 86.38 -13.67
C GLN A 87 6.29 86.72 -13.96
N GLU A 88 5.97 87.97 -13.64
CA GLU A 88 4.69 88.63 -13.80
C GLU A 88 4.28 88.79 -15.28
N GLY A 89 2.96 88.80 -15.49
CA GLY A 89 2.28 89.74 -16.38
C GLY A 89 2.69 89.78 -17.85
N GLY A 90 1.96 89.06 -18.69
CA GLY A 90 1.99 89.24 -20.15
C GLY A 90 0.58 89.16 -20.73
N VAL A 91 0.06 90.30 -21.16
CA VAL A 91 -1.27 90.45 -21.77
C VAL A 91 -1.36 89.66 -23.07
N GLN A 92 -2.47 88.94 -23.15
CA GLN A 92 -2.97 88.03 -24.17
C GLN A 92 -3.12 88.72 -25.55
N ASN A 93 -2.24 88.39 -26.49
CA ASN A 93 -2.51 88.53 -27.92
C ASN A 93 -2.86 87.13 -28.45
N GLY A 94 -4.09 86.97 -28.94
CA GLY A 94 -4.53 85.75 -29.60
C GLY A 94 -3.65 85.44 -30.82
N PRO A 95 -3.46 84.14 -31.16
CA PRO A 95 -2.68 83.76 -32.34
C PRO A 95 -3.22 84.49 -33.56
N SER A 96 -2.33 85.00 -34.42
CA SER A 96 -2.75 85.60 -35.67
C SER A 96 -3.49 84.57 -36.53
N GLU A 97 -4.39 85.02 -37.41
CA GLU A 97 -5.21 84.16 -38.28
C GLU A 97 -4.35 83.20 -39.14
N GLU A 98 -3.13 83.64 -39.48
CA GLU A 98 -2.12 82.85 -40.18
C GLU A 98 -1.48 81.77 -39.29
N GLN A 99 -1.32 82.04 -38.00
CA GLN A 99 -0.83 81.10 -37.00
C GLN A 99 -1.89 80.04 -36.65
N GLN A 100 -3.18 80.41 -36.70
CA GLN A 100 -4.30 79.47 -36.60
C GLN A 100 -4.32 78.49 -37.78
N LYS A 101 -4.23 78.97 -39.02
CA LYS A 101 -4.17 78.08 -40.21
C LYS A 101 -2.97 77.13 -40.19
N GLN A 102 -1.80 77.60 -39.75
CA GLN A 102 -0.63 76.72 -39.57
C GLN A 102 -0.85 75.67 -38.47
N ASN A 103 -1.48 76.04 -37.36
CA ASN A 103 -1.81 75.10 -36.30
C ASN A 103 -2.85 74.06 -36.75
N ASP A 104 -3.86 74.47 -37.52
CA ASP A 104 -4.89 73.59 -38.06
C ASP A 104 -4.31 72.62 -39.09
N GLU A 105 -3.41 73.09 -39.97
CA GLU A 105 -2.75 72.20 -40.92
C GLU A 105 -1.79 71.22 -40.23
N ARG A 106 -1.14 71.65 -39.15
CA ARG A 106 -0.30 70.78 -38.31
C ARG A 106 -1.14 69.74 -37.59
N ARG A 107 -2.26 70.15 -36.98
CA ARG A 107 -3.26 69.28 -36.34
C ARG A 107 -3.85 68.27 -37.32
N PHE A 108 -4.19 68.70 -38.54
CA PHE A 108 -4.67 67.83 -39.62
C PHE A 108 -3.62 66.79 -40.02
N LYS A 109 -2.35 67.19 -40.21
CA LYS A 109 -1.24 66.27 -40.50
C LYS A 109 -1.01 65.26 -39.37
N ASP A 110 -1.12 65.70 -38.12
CA ASP A 110 -0.96 64.84 -36.95
C ASP A 110 -2.14 63.88 -36.78
N MET A 111 -3.39 64.32 -36.99
CA MET A 111 -4.55 63.43 -37.04
C MET A 111 -4.45 62.41 -38.19
N LYS A 112 -3.99 62.83 -39.37
CA LYS A 112 -3.79 61.93 -40.53
C LYS A 112 -2.68 60.91 -40.29
N ARG A 113 -1.67 61.26 -39.46
CA ARG A 113 -0.68 60.29 -38.96
C ARG A 113 -1.28 59.36 -37.91
N GLY A 114 -2.10 59.89 -37.01
CA GLY A 114 -2.85 59.14 -36.01
C GLY A 114 -3.78 58.09 -36.63
N SER A 115 -4.54 58.44 -37.67
CA SER A 115 -5.45 57.51 -38.35
C SER A 115 -4.72 56.35 -39.04
N LYS A 116 -3.49 56.56 -39.54
CA LYS A 116 -2.62 55.46 -40.00
C LYS A 116 -2.20 54.53 -38.85
N GLY A 117 -1.92 55.09 -37.67
CA GLY A 117 -1.65 54.30 -36.46
C GLY A 117 -2.86 53.49 -36.02
N MET A 118 -4.05 54.10 -36.02
CA MET A 118 -5.32 53.42 -35.73
C MET A 118 -5.61 52.30 -36.74
N GLU A 119 -5.35 52.52 -38.03
CA GLU A 119 -5.49 51.47 -39.05
C GLU A 119 -4.56 50.27 -38.78
N GLN A 120 -3.30 50.53 -38.42
CA GLN A 120 -2.35 49.48 -38.08
C GLN A 120 -2.82 48.71 -36.82
N GLY A 121 -3.32 49.43 -35.81
CA GLY A 121 -3.92 48.83 -34.61
C GLY A 121 -5.14 47.97 -34.95
N LEU A 122 -6.06 48.47 -35.77
CA LEU A 122 -7.23 47.72 -36.23
C LEU A 122 -6.84 46.43 -36.97
N LYS A 123 -5.87 46.51 -37.90
CA LYS A 123 -5.35 45.32 -38.59
C LYS A 123 -4.73 44.31 -37.63
N GLN A 124 -4.09 44.79 -36.57
CA GLN A 124 -3.52 43.93 -35.53
C GLN A 124 -4.63 43.25 -34.72
N TYR A 125 -5.70 43.96 -34.34
CA TYR A 125 -6.88 43.36 -33.71
C TYR A 125 -7.52 42.33 -34.64
N GLU A 126 -7.85 42.68 -35.89
CA GLU A 126 -8.43 41.75 -36.87
C GLU A 126 -7.57 40.49 -37.03
N LYS A 127 -6.24 40.64 -37.10
CA LYS A 127 -5.30 39.50 -37.17
C LYS A 127 -5.32 38.66 -35.89
N ASN A 128 -5.30 39.28 -34.71
CA ASN A 128 -5.32 38.57 -33.43
C ASN A 128 -6.64 37.80 -33.26
N PHE A 129 -7.76 38.44 -33.54
CA PHE A 129 -9.09 37.82 -33.54
C PHE A 129 -9.17 36.66 -34.54
N ALA A 130 -8.70 36.84 -35.77
CA ALA A 130 -8.66 35.73 -36.75
C ALA A 130 -7.74 34.58 -36.30
N GLN A 131 -6.64 34.86 -35.60
CA GLN A 131 -5.79 33.82 -35.00
C GLN A 131 -6.50 33.10 -33.85
N THR A 132 -7.28 33.81 -33.04
CA THR A 132 -8.09 33.26 -31.96
C THR A 132 -9.23 32.38 -32.49
N GLU A 133 -9.93 32.81 -33.56
CA GLU A 133 -10.91 31.96 -34.27
C GLU A 133 -10.26 30.71 -34.88
N LYS A 134 -9.05 30.82 -35.44
CA LYS A 134 -8.30 29.66 -35.95
C LYS A 134 -7.94 28.65 -34.86
N LYS A 135 -7.82 29.10 -33.60
CA LYS A 135 -7.63 28.23 -32.43
C LYS A 135 -8.95 27.64 -31.91
N GLY A 136 -10.07 27.95 -32.57
CA GLY A 136 -11.39 27.40 -32.26
C GLY A 136 -12.20 28.22 -31.26
N VAL A 137 -11.74 29.41 -30.88
CA VAL A 137 -12.45 30.31 -29.95
C VAL A 137 -13.48 31.13 -30.71
N VAL A 138 -14.72 31.13 -30.24
CA VAL A 138 -15.81 31.91 -30.86
C VAL A 138 -15.70 33.37 -30.40
N ILE A 139 -15.63 34.30 -31.34
CA ILE A 139 -15.65 35.74 -31.03
C ILE A 139 -17.11 36.19 -30.87
N PRO A 140 -17.48 36.83 -29.74
CA PRO A 140 -18.82 37.38 -29.54
C PRO A 140 -19.21 38.37 -30.64
N GLN A 141 -20.49 38.37 -31.03
CA GLN A 141 -20.98 39.23 -32.12
C GLN A 141 -20.74 40.72 -31.81
N GLU A 142 -20.89 41.13 -30.54
CA GLU A 142 -20.65 42.51 -30.10
C GLU A 142 -19.22 43.00 -30.43
N ILE A 143 -18.22 42.12 -30.35
CA ILE A 143 -16.83 42.45 -30.69
C ILE A 143 -16.65 42.60 -32.20
N LYS A 144 -17.35 41.79 -33.00
CA LYS A 144 -17.36 41.91 -34.47
C LYS A 144 -18.02 43.22 -34.90
N ASP A 145 -19.08 43.62 -34.21
CA ASP A 145 -19.78 44.87 -34.47
C ASP A 145 -18.89 46.07 -34.10
N LYS A 146 -18.21 46.03 -32.95
CA LYS A 146 -17.22 47.06 -32.54
C LYS A 146 -16.03 47.17 -33.49
N LEU A 147 -15.51 46.05 -34.01
CA LEU A 147 -14.46 46.06 -35.05
C LEU A 147 -14.96 46.75 -36.33
N THR A 148 -16.21 46.48 -36.72
CA THR A 148 -16.83 47.08 -37.91
C THR A 148 -17.02 48.58 -37.71
N GLN A 149 -17.51 49.01 -36.54
CA GLN A 149 -17.64 50.43 -36.20
C GLN A 149 -16.29 51.15 -36.23
N LEU A 150 -15.25 50.57 -35.60
CA LEU A 150 -13.90 51.15 -35.61
C LEU A 150 -13.34 51.26 -37.04
N ARG A 151 -13.62 50.27 -37.90
CA ARG A 151 -13.24 50.31 -39.31
C ARG A 151 -13.91 51.44 -40.08
N THR A 152 -15.21 51.66 -39.86
CA THR A 152 -15.95 52.78 -40.46
C THR A 152 -15.39 54.13 -40.02
N ILE A 153 -15.02 54.28 -38.74
CA ILE A 153 -14.40 55.51 -38.22
C ILE A 153 -13.02 55.74 -38.87
N VAL A 154 -12.17 54.71 -38.93
CA VAL A 154 -10.83 54.80 -39.55
C VAL A 154 -10.91 55.12 -41.04
N ASP A 155 -11.86 54.52 -41.78
CA ASP A 155 -12.07 54.79 -43.20
C ASP A 155 -12.59 56.21 -43.44
N SER A 156 -13.42 56.73 -42.54
CA SER A 156 -13.90 58.12 -42.57
C SER A 156 -12.76 59.10 -42.30
N ALA A 157 -11.93 58.83 -41.27
CA ALA A 157 -10.74 59.61 -40.95
C ALA A 157 -9.69 59.63 -42.08
N LYS A 158 -9.62 58.56 -42.88
CA LYS A 158 -8.73 58.49 -44.06
C LYS A 158 -9.21 59.33 -45.24
N LYS A 159 -10.53 59.38 -45.44
CA LYS A 159 -11.17 60.06 -46.56
C LYS A 159 -11.36 61.56 -46.30
N ALA A 160 -11.32 61.99 -45.04
CA ALA A 160 -11.41 63.38 -44.67
C ALA A 160 -10.34 64.24 -45.37
N THR A 161 -10.80 65.32 -45.99
CA THR A 161 -9.98 66.30 -46.73
C THR A 161 -9.86 67.63 -46.00
N THR A 162 -10.76 67.89 -45.04
CA THR A 162 -10.83 69.12 -44.25
C THR A 162 -10.79 68.83 -42.74
N VAL A 163 -10.55 69.88 -41.94
CA VAL A 163 -10.51 69.77 -40.46
C VAL A 163 -11.93 69.58 -39.90
N GLU A 164 -12.95 70.19 -40.51
CA GLU A 164 -14.33 70.03 -40.06
C GLU A 164 -14.84 68.60 -40.23
N GLU A 165 -14.43 67.90 -41.30
CA GLU A 165 -14.75 66.48 -41.50
C GLU A 165 -14.12 65.57 -40.43
N LEU A 166 -12.96 65.96 -39.87
CA LEU A 166 -12.28 65.25 -38.79
C LEU A 166 -12.86 65.58 -37.42
N ASP A 167 -13.26 66.84 -37.18
CA ASP A 167 -13.89 67.24 -35.91
C ASP A 167 -15.31 66.64 -35.77
N ASN A 168 -15.95 66.26 -36.87
CA ASN A 168 -17.20 65.49 -36.86
C ASN A 168 -17.02 64.00 -36.50
N LEU A 169 -15.77 63.50 -36.41
CA LEU A 169 -15.52 62.14 -35.93
C LEU A 169 -15.58 62.12 -34.41
N ASP A 170 -16.40 61.22 -33.87
CA ASP A 170 -16.48 61.00 -32.44
C ASP A 170 -15.24 60.24 -31.93
N LEU A 171 -14.18 61.00 -31.66
CA LEU A 171 -12.92 60.49 -31.11
C LEU A 171 -13.11 59.91 -29.70
N GLY A 172 -14.13 60.34 -28.96
CA GLY A 172 -14.48 59.80 -27.65
C GLY A 172 -14.95 58.36 -27.76
N SER A 173 -15.95 58.10 -28.61
CA SER A 173 -16.43 56.73 -28.89
C SER A 173 -15.33 55.83 -29.45
N THR A 174 -14.39 56.39 -30.20
CA THR A 174 -13.26 55.65 -30.77
C THR A 174 -12.34 55.10 -29.68
N GLN A 175 -12.06 55.90 -28.65
CA GLN A 175 -11.24 55.48 -27.52
C GLN A 175 -11.94 54.40 -26.69
N GLU A 176 -13.25 54.54 -26.46
CA GLU A 176 -14.07 53.53 -25.77
C GLU A 176 -14.12 52.21 -26.53
N ILE A 177 -14.30 52.24 -27.86
CA ILE A 177 -14.27 51.04 -28.71
C ILE A 177 -12.90 50.37 -28.64
N MET A 178 -11.80 51.13 -28.74
CA MET A 178 -10.46 50.55 -28.65
C MET A 178 -10.19 49.93 -27.27
N GLN A 179 -10.62 50.57 -26.19
CA GLN A 179 -10.49 50.01 -24.84
C GLN A 179 -11.31 48.72 -24.70
N SER A 180 -12.57 48.74 -25.14
CA SER A 180 -13.43 47.56 -25.10
C SER A 180 -12.91 46.39 -25.95
N LEU A 181 -12.33 46.66 -27.13
CA LEU A 181 -11.69 45.64 -27.96
C LEU A 181 -10.44 45.05 -27.29
N ASN A 182 -9.66 45.88 -26.59
CA ASN A 182 -8.48 45.43 -25.85
C ASN A 182 -8.88 44.54 -24.66
N ASP A 183 -9.88 44.97 -23.88
CA ASP A 183 -10.40 44.20 -22.74
C ASP A 183 -10.97 42.86 -23.19
N ALA A 184 -11.78 42.85 -24.26
CA ALA A 184 -12.30 41.62 -24.84
C ALA A 184 -11.20 40.72 -25.42
N GLN A 185 -10.16 41.29 -26.04
CA GLN A 185 -9.02 40.52 -26.51
C GLN A 185 -8.32 39.83 -25.33
N ARG A 186 -8.09 40.56 -24.24
CA ARG A 186 -7.44 40.03 -23.04
C ARG A 186 -8.28 38.90 -22.43
N GLU A 187 -9.58 39.13 -22.25
CA GLU A 187 -10.49 38.13 -21.71
C GLU A 187 -10.55 36.86 -22.57
N LEU A 188 -10.69 36.99 -23.90
CA LEU A 188 -10.71 35.83 -24.79
C LEU A 188 -9.39 35.04 -24.75
N VAL A 189 -8.25 35.71 -24.64
CA VAL A 189 -6.95 35.03 -24.52
C VAL A 189 -6.82 34.32 -23.17
N GLU A 190 -7.21 34.97 -22.08
CA GLU A 190 -7.20 34.38 -20.74
C GLU A 190 -8.14 33.17 -20.67
N ASN A 191 -9.37 33.28 -21.16
CA ASN A 191 -10.35 32.20 -21.20
C ASN A 191 -9.91 31.04 -22.11
N ALA A 192 -9.30 31.34 -23.26
CA ALA A 192 -8.74 30.31 -24.13
C ALA A 192 -7.58 29.56 -23.46
N GLN A 193 -6.68 30.27 -22.77
CA GLN A 193 -5.58 29.67 -22.02
C GLN A 193 -6.10 28.82 -20.85
N ARG A 194 -7.12 29.29 -20.12
CA ARG A 194 -7.80 28.53 -19.06
C ARG A 194 -8.42 27.25 -19.61
N LEU A 195 -9.18 27.33 -20.70
CA LEU A 195 -9.79 26.18 -21.35
C LEU A 195 -8.74 25.18 -21.84
N GLU A 196 -7.65 25.64 -22.46
CA GLU A 196 -6.57 24.78 -22.93
C GLU A 196 -5.87 24.07 -21.76
N GLY A 197 -5.55 24.81 -20.69
CA GLY A 197 -4.97 24.25 -19.46
C GLY A 197 -5.87 23.18 -18.85
N MET A 198 -7.17 23.46 -18.78
CA MET A 198 -8.17 22.52 -18.29
C MET A 198 -8.31 21.28 -19.18
N LYS A 199 -8.37 21.43 -20.51
CA LYS A 199 -8.41 20.28 -21.44
C LYS A 199 -7.18 19.39 -21.29
N ARG A 200 -6.00 19.98 -21.07
CA ARG A 200 -4.78 19.21 -20.76
C ARG A 200 -4.91 18.44 -19.44
N GLY A 201 -5.45 19.07 -18.39
CA GLY A 201 -5.72 18.41 -17.10
C GLY A 201 -6.72 17.25 -17.22
N ILE A 202 -7.84 17.49 -17.90
CA ILE A 202 -8.91 16.50 -18.11
C ILE A 202 -8.46 15.30 -18.93
N LYS A 203 -7.44 15.43 -19.78
CA LYS A 203 -6.89 14.28 -20.50
C LYS A 203 -6.37 13.19 -19.56
N GLY A 204 -5.72 13.58 -18.45
CA GLY A 204 -5.29 12.64 -17.41
C GLY A 204 -6.48 12.01 -16.68
N LEU A 205 -7.49 12.83 -16.36
CA LEU A 205 -8.73 12.39 -15.73
C LEU A 205 -9.50 11.38 -16.59
N LYS A 206 -9.60 11.61 -17.90
CA LYS A 206 -10.19 10.66 -18.87
C LYS A 206 -9.46 9.32 -18.89
N GLN A 207 -8.12 9.34 -18.82
CA GLN A 207 -7.35 8.10 -18.72
C GLN A 207 -7.65 7.37 -17.41
N GLY A 208 -7.78 8.09 -16.29
CA GLY A 208 -8.22 7.55 -15.01
C GLY A 208 -9.57 6.85 -15.12
N VAL A 209 -10.60 7.54 -15.63
CA VAL A 209 -11.94 6.99 -15.84
C VAL A 209 -11.92 5.75 -16.75
N ALA A 210 -11.11 5.75 -17.83
CA ALA A 210 -10.96 4.56 -18.67
C ALA A 210 -10.30 3.37 -17.95
N GLN A 211 -9.45 3.60 -16.94
CA GLN A 211 -8.93 2.53 -16.08
C GLN A 211 -10.01 2.00 -15.13
N PHE A 212 -10.88 2.87 -14.59
CA PHE A 212 -12.04 2.43 -13.82
C PHE A 212 -12.95 1.53 -14.65
N GLU A 213 -13.31 1.92 -15.88
CA GLU A 213 -14.13 1.08 -16.78
C GLU A 213 -13.50 -0.31 -17.00
N LYS A 214 -12.18 -0.38 -17.17
CA LYS A 214 -11.47 -1.66 -17.29
C LYS A 214 -11.53 -2.49 -16.02
N GLN A 215 -11.41 -1.87 -14.84
CA GLN A 215 -11.55 -2.55 -13.56
C GLN A 215 -12.96 -3.09 -13.38
N LEU A 216 -13.99 -2.29 -13.68
CA LEU A 216 -15.40 -2.72 -13.66
C LEU A 216 -15.62 -3.92 -14.58
N ALA A 217 -15.14 -3.84 -15.83
CA ALA A 217 -15.26 -4.95 -16.78
C ALA A 217 -14.54 -6.22 -16.30
N ARG A 218 -13.41 -6.08 -15.58
CA ARG A 218 -12.68 -7.21 -15.00
C ARG A 218 -13.44 -7.85 -13.83
N LEU A 219 -14.00 -7.04 -12.92
CA LEU A 219 -14.80 -7.51 -11.79
C LEU A 219 -16.08 -8.20 -12.27
N ALA A 220 -16.76 -7.63 -13.26
CA ALA A 220 -17.92 -8.24 -13.89
C ALA A 220 -17.59 -9.61 -14.51
N LYS A 221 -16.44 -9.76 -15.19
CA LYS A 221 -15.96 -11.05 -15.70
C LYS A 221 -15.70 -12.08 -14.60
N GLN A 222 -15.37 -11.62 -13.40
CA GLN A 222 -15.18 -12.46 -12.21
C GLN A 222 -16.49 -12.76 -11.48
N ARG A 223 -17.65 -12.34 -12.02
CA ARG A 223 -18.99 -12.50 -11.44
C ARG A 223 -19.14 -11.82 -10.07
N ILE A 224 -18.37 -10.76 -9.83
CA ILE A 224 -18.49 -9.92 -8.65
C ILE A 224 -19.57 -8.87 -8.94
N ALA A 225 -20.55 -8.72 -8.06
CA ALA A 225 -21.55 -7.67 -8.21
C ALA A 225 -20.92 -6.32 -7.87
N ILE A 226 -21.03 -5.41 -8.85
CA ILE A 226 -20.55 -4.05 -8.75
C ILE A 226 -21.72 -3.20 -8.25
N PRO A 227 -21.53 -2.38 -7.21
CA PRO A 227 -22.53 -1.40 -6.79
C PRO A 227 -22.97 -0.51 -7.95
N ALA A 228 -24.28 -0.33 -8.09
CA ALA A 228 -24.85 0.47 -9.19
C ALA A 228 -24.39 1.93 -9.12
N ASP A 229 -24.20 2.47 -7.91
CA ASP A 229 -23.75 3.84 -7.67
C ASP A 229 -22.34 4.09 -8.24
N ILE A 230 -21.42 3.11 -8.15
CA ILE A 230 -20.08 3.22 -8.74
C ILE A 230 -20.17 3.30 -10.26
N THR A 231 -21.01 2.46 -10.87
CA THR A 231 -21.20 2.46 -12.33
C THR A 231 -21.78 3.78 -12.80
N GLU A 232 -22.76 4.32 -12.07
CA GLU A 232 -23.36 5.62 -12.35
C GLU A 232 -22.35 6.77 -12.21
N LYS A 233 -21.53 6.78 -11.14
CA LYS A 233 -20.48 7.78 -10.92
C LYS A 233 -19.45 7.79 -12.05
N VAL A 234 -19.01 6.61 -12.51
CA VAL A 234 -18.05 6.49 -13.64
C VAL A 234 -18.66 7.02 -14.93
N GLU A 235 -19.93 6.72 -15.22
CA GLU A 235 -20.61 7.21 -16.42
C GLU A 235 -20.86 8.73 -16.37
N LYS A 236 -21.25 9.27 -15.21
CA LYS A 236 -21.35 10.72 -14.98
C LYS A 236 -20.01 11.40 -15.21
N ALA A 237 -18.93 10.87 -14.65
CA ALA A 237 -17.59 11.39 -14.85
C ALA A 237 -17.18 11.38 -16.33
N LYS A 238 -17.42 10.26 -17.02
CA LYS A 238 -17.14 10.13 -18.45
C LYS A 238 -17.90 11.16 -19.28
N THR A 239 -19.19 11.33 -19.00
CA THR A 239 -20.07 12.28 -19.71
C THR A 239 -19.59 13.70 -19.49
N LEU A 240 -19.33 14.10 -18.24
CA LEU A 240 -18.81 15.42 -17.89
C LEU A 240 -17.47 15.72 -18.58
N LEU A 241 -16.48 14.82 -18.44
CA LEU A 241 -15.16 15.02 -19.02
C LEU A 241 -15.21 15.06 -20.55
N ASN A 242 -16.16 14.37 -21.19
CA ASN A 242 -16.37 14.46 -22.63
C ASN A 242 -16.98 15.81 -23.03
N ALA A 243 -17.97 16.30 -22.30
CA ALA A 243 -18.56 17.62 -22.53
C ALA A 243 -17.51 18.73 -22.42
N ILE A 244 -16.72 18.75 -21.33
CA ILE A 244 -15.67 19.75 -21.13
C ILE A 244 -14.57 19.66 -22.21
N ASN A 245 -14.17 18.44 -22.59
CA ASN A 245 -13.16 18.26 -23.64
C ASN A 245 -13.63 18.79 -25.00
N ASN A 246 -14.94 18.71 -25.27
CA ASN A 246 -15.55 19.11 -26.53
C ASN A 246 -15.97 20.58 -26.55
N ALA A 247 -16.06 21.24 -25.39
CA ALA A 247 -16.34 22.67 -25.27
C ALA A 247 -15.33 23.51 -26.07
N LYS A 248 -15.82 24.49 -26.84
CA LYS A 248 -15.01 25.41 -27.67
C LYS A 248 -14.69 26.70 -26.94
N THR A 249 -15.54 27.11 -26.02
CA THR A 249 -15.36 28.31 -25.18
C THR A 249 -15.29 27.94 -23.70
N TRP A 250 -14.84 28.88 -22.89
CA TRP A 250 -14.81 28.72 -21.43
C TRP A 250 -16.24 28.61 -20.88
N ASP A 251 -17.16 29.46 -21.34
CA ASP A 251 -18.57 29.44 -20.93
C ASP A 251 -19.24 28.09 -21.25
N GLU A 252 -18.94 27.47 -22.41
CA GLU A 252 -19.43 26.13 -22.74
C GLU A 252 -18.89 25.07 -21.77
N ALA A 253 -17.67 25.26 -21.25
CA ALA A 253 -17.08 24.36 -20.28
C ALA A 253 -17.66 24.58 -18.87
N GLU A 254 -17.83 25.83 -18.44
CA GLU A 254 -18.56 26.15 -17.20
C GLU A 254 -19.98 25.57 -17.23
N ALA A 255 -20.71 25.79 -18.33
CA ALA A 255 -22.03 25.21 -18.54
C ALA A 255 -22.02 23.66 -18.58
N ALA A 256 -20.90 23.05 -18.99
CA ALA A 256 -20.73 21.61 -18.94
C ALA A 256 -20.55 21.07 -17.51
N GLY A 257 -20.25 21.92 -16.51
CA GLY A 257 -20.06 21.53 -15.12
C GLY A 257 -18.60 21.42 -14.70
N VAL A 258 -17.73 22.32 -15.17
CA VAL A 258 -16.30 22.32 -14.75
C VAL A 258 -16.12 22.30 -13.24
N GLU A 259 -16.97 23.02 -12.52
CA GLU A 259 -16.97 23.07 -11.05
C GLU A 259 -17.25 21.68 -10.43
N ASP A 260 -18.11 20.88 -11.06
CA ASP A 260 -18.45 19.51 -10.61
C ASP A 260 -17.29 18.51 -10.80
N THR A 261 -16.24 18.89 -11.55
CA THR A 261 -15.10 18.00 -11.82
C THR A 261 -14.41 17.59 -10.52
N GLN A 262 -14.29 18.50 -9.56
CA GLN A 262 -13.64 18.22 -8.28
C GLN A 262 -14.45 17.20 -7.45
N ASP A 263 -15.76 17.42 -7.33
CA ASP A 263 -16.65 16.54 -6.56
C ASP A 263 -16.74 15.15 -7.18
N ILE A 264 -16.82 15.06 -8.51
CA ILE A 264 -16.78 13.78 -9.23
C ILE A 264 -15.46 13.05 -8.97
N MET A 265 -14.33 13.75 -8.89
CA MET A 265 -13.05 13.12 -8.59
C MET A 265 -12.96 12.59 -7.16
N MET A 266 -13.50 13.32 -6.18
CA MET A 266 -13.59 12.82 -4.81
C MET A 266 -14.49 11.57 -4.72
N ASN A 267 -15.63 11.59 -5.41
CA ASN A 267 -16.56 10.46 -5.46
C ASN A 267 -15.94 9.23 -6.16
N LEU A 268 -15.16 9.44 -7.21
CA LEU A 268 -14.42 8.38 -7.89
C LEU A 268 -13.31 7.81 -7.01
N ASP A 269 -12.62 8.62 -6.21
CA ASP A 269 -11.58 8.15 -5.30
C ASP A 269 -12.16 7.25 -4.18
N GLN A 270 -13.30 7.61 -3.60
CA GLN A 270 -14.02 6.71 -2.69
C GLN A 270 -14.42 5.39 -3.36
N SER A 271 -14.96 5.48 -4.58
CA SER A 271 -15.33 4.31 -5.38
C SER A 271 -14.10 3.44 -5.71
N ARG A 272 -12.92 4.05 -5.87
CA ARG A 272 -11.66 3.35 -6.10
C ARG A 272 -11.31 2.42 -4.95
N GLN A 273 -11.43 2.88 -3.71
CA GLN A 273 -11.11 2.07 -2.54
C GLN A 273 -12.01 0.83 -2.48
N GLN A 274 -13.31 1.00 -2.75
CA GLN A 274 -14.27 -0.10 -2.83
C GLN A 274 -13.93 -1.09 -3.96
N LEU A 275 -13.56 -0.58 -5.15
CA LEU A 275 -13.15 -1.42 -6.28
C LEU A 275 -11.83 -2.15 -6.03
N GLU A 276 -10.87 -1.53 -5.33
CA GLU A 276 -9.62 -2.16 -4.95
C GLU A 276 -9.86 -3.31 -3.95
N MET A 277 -10.77 -3.12 -3.00
CA MET A 277 -11.21 -4.17 -2.08
C MET A 277 -11.85 -5.35 -2.86
N LEU A 278 -12.79 -5.05 -3.76
CA LEU A 278 -13.40 -6.06 -4.64
C LEU A 278 -12.38 -6.77 -5.53
N ALA A 279 -11.37 -6.06 -6.04
CA ALA A 279 -10.33 -6.64 -6.88
C ALA A 279 -9.45 -7.65 -6.13
N ARG A 280 -9.35 -7.54 -4.80
CA ARG A 280 -8.63 -8.50 -3.94
C ARG A 280 -9.46 -9.75 -3.64
N TRP A 281 -10.79 -9.68 -3.77
CA TRP A 281 -11.70 -10.79 -3.43
C TRP A 281 -11.31 -12.16 -4.01
N PRO A 282 -10.95 -12.30 -5.31
CA PRO A 282 -10.57 -13.61 -5.86
C PRO A 282 -9.33 -14.22 -5.19
N GLN A 283 -8.39 -13.38 -4.76
CA GLN A 283 -7.20 -13.82 -4.05
C GLN A 283 -7.55 -14.24 -2.62
N THR A 284 -8.36 -13.44 -1.92
CA THR A 284 -8.88 -13.76 -0.58
C THR A 284 -9.62 -15.10 -0.61
N LEU A 285 -10.54 -15.29 -1.56
CA LEU A 285 -11.30 -16.53 -1.70
C LEU A 285 -10.40 -17.73 -1.97
N LYS A 286 -9.38 -17.58 -2.82
CA LYS A 286 -8.40 -18.64 -3.08
C LYS A 286 -7.60 -19.02 -1.83
N GLN A 287 -7.28 -18.06 -0.97
CA GLN A 287 -6.57 -18.32 0.29
C GLN A 287 -7.49 -19.06 1.27
N ILE A 288 -8.73 -18.60 1.44
CA ILE A 288 -9.75 -19.28 2.25
C ILE A 288 -9.96 -20.72 1.78
N ASP A 289 -10.15 -20.94 0.47
CA ASP A 289 -10.36 -22.26 -0.11
C ASP A 289 -9.16 -23.19 0.15
N LYS A 290 -7.94 -22.64 0.11
CA LYS A 290 -6.72 -23.39 0.44
C LYS A 290 -6.70 -23.79 1.91
N GLU A 291 -7.03 -22.87 2.82
CA GLU A 291 -7.06 -23.17 4.26
C GLU A 291 -8.15 -24.17 4.62
N LEU A 292 -9.37 -24.01 4.09
CA LEU A 292 -10.41 -25.03 4.23
C LEU A 292 -9.97 -26.40 3.70
N GLY A 293 -9.21 -26.43 2.59
CA GLY A 293 -8.60 -27.65 2.06
C GLY A 293 -7.55 -28.27 3.01
N ASN A 294 -6.75 -27.44 3.68
CA ASN A 294 -5.79 -27.90 4.70
C ASN A 294 -6.51 -28.46 5.93
N LEU A 295 -7.51 -27.73 6.43
CA LEU A 295 -8.33 -28.16 7.57
C LEU A 295 -9.05 -29.48 7.30
N ALA A 296 -9.59 -29.67 6.09
CA ALA A 296 -10.20 -30.94 5.70
C ALA A 296 -9.20 -32.11 5.70
N ARG A 297 -7.92 -31.87 5.37
CA ARG A 297 -6.86 -32.89 5.47
C ARG A 297 -6.50 -33.17 6.93
N GLN A 298 -6.40 -32.13 7.76
CA GLN A 298 -6.15 -32.27 9.20
C GLN A 298 -7.27 -33.04 9.89
N LEU A 299 -8.54 -32.77 9.57
CA LEU A 299 -9.69 -33.54 10.07
C LEU A 299 -9.55 -35.03 9.78
N LYS A 300 -9.16 -35.42 8.56
CA LYS A 300 -8.93 -36.84 8.21
C LYS A 300 -7.80 -37.46 9.04
N GLN A 301 -6.71 -36.73 9.24
CA GLN A 301 -5.59 -37.18 10.08
C GLN A 301 -6.03 -37.33 11.54
N ASN A 302 -6.79 -36.38 12.06
CA ASN A 302 -7.30 -36.39 13.43
C ASN A 302 -8.34 -37.50 13.66
N LYS A 303 -9.20 -37.81 12.68
CA LYS A 303 -10.06 -39.01 12.71
C LYS A 303 -9.23 -40.29 12.85
N THR A 304 -8.14 -40.41 12.09
CA THR A 304 -7.21 -41.55 12.18
C THR A 304 -6.49 -41.61 13.54
N ILE A 305 -6.15 -40.46 14.12
CA ILE A 305 -5.59 -40.36 15.48
C ILE A 305 -6.61 -40.83 16.51
N ALA A 306 -7.84 -40.33 16.44
CA ALA A 306 -8.92 -40.70 17.34
C ALA A 306 -9.22 -42.20 17.31
N ASP A 307 -9.27 -42.82 16.12
CA ASP A 307 -9.44 -44.27 15.99
C ASP A 307 -8.32 -45.07 16.69
N ARG A 308 -7.08 -44.56 16.64
CA ARG A 308 -5.93 -45.17 17.33
C ARG A 308 -5.99 -44.96 18.84
N LEU A 309 -6.44 -43.79 19.29
CA LEU A 309 -6.63 -43.46 20.70
C LEU A 309 -7.75 -44.27 21.33
N ASN A 310 -8.87 -44.44 20.62
CA ASN A 310 -10.00 -45.24 21.07
C ASN A 310 -9.58 -46.71 21.29
N LYS A 311 -8.74 -47.27 20.41
CA LYS A 311 -8.13 -48.60 20.61
C LYS A 311 -7.25 -48.70 21.86
N ARG A 312 -6.77 -47.58 22.39
CA ARG A 312 -6.00 -47.48 23.65
C ARG A 312 -6.87 -47.12 24.85
N GLY A 313 -8.19 -46.98 24.66
CA GLY A 313 -9.16 -46.61 25.69
C GLY A 313 -9.25 -45.11 25.96
N VAL A 314 -8.70 -44.26 25.08
CA VAL A 314 -8.79 -42.79 25.18
C VAL A 314 -9.83 -42.31 24.17
N ASP A 315 -10.91 -41.69 24.66
CA ASP A 315 -12.01 -41.24 23.80
C ASP A 315 -11.91 -39.74 23.53
N VAL A 316 -11.72 -39.39 22.26
CA VAL A 316 -11.67 -38.00 21.77
C VAL A 316 -12.70 -37.77 20.65
N THR A 317 -13.70 -38.65 20.56
CA THR A 317 -14.72 -38.60 19.50
C THR A 317 -15.49 -37.29 19.52
N ASP A 318 -15.75 -36.74 20.70
CA ASP A 318 -16.48 -35.47 20.87
C ASP A 318 -15.68 -34.30 20.27
N HIS A 319 -14.37 -34.22 20.53
CA HIS A 319 -13.50 -33.19 19.93
C HIS A 319 -13.36 -33.33 18.41
N VAL A 320 -13.37 -34.56 17.88
CA VAL A 320 -13.37 -34.77 16.42
C VAL A 320 -14.69 -34.30 15.79
N SER A 321 -15.80 -34.55 16.46
CA SER A 321 -17.13 -34.12 16.00
C SER A 321 -17.24 -32.59 16.05
N ALA A 322 -16.81 -31.97 17.14
CA ALA A 322 -16.75 -30.51 17.28
C ALA A 322 -15.81 -29.86 16.25
N LEU A 323 -14.65 -30.47 15.97
CA LEU A 323 -13.74 -30.03 14.90
C LEU A 323 -14.42 -30.09 13.52
N GLU A 324 -15.17 -31.15 13.22
CA GLU A 324 -15.89 -31.29 11.96
C GLU A 324 -17.01 -30.24 11.84
N GLU A 325 -17.75 -30.00 12.91
CA GLU A 325 -18.77 -28.95 13.00
C GLU A 325 -18.18 -27.56 12.79
N ALA A 326 -17.09 -27.21 13.50
CA ALA A 326 -16.40 -25.93 13.36
C ALA A 326 -15.89 -25.71 11.93
N ILE A 327 -15.28 -26.73 11.30
CA ILE A 327 -14.87 -26.65 9.89
C ILE A 327 -16.07 -26.45 8.96
N ASN A 328 -17.21 -27.07 9.25
CA ASN A 328 -18.42 -26.89 8.45
C ASN A 328 -19.05 -25.50 8.64
N LYS A 329 -18.99 -24.92 9.85
CA LYS A 329 -19.35 -23.50 10.09
C LYS A 329 -18.50 -22.57 9.23
N LEU A 330 -17.17 -22.75 9.21
CA LEU A 330 -16.26 -21.96 8.37
C LEU A 330 -16.58 -22.05 6.87
N LYS A 331 -16.97 -23.24 6.38
CA LYS A 331 -17.45 -23.40 5.00
C LYS A 331 -18.77 -22.65 4.76
N GLY A 332 -19.67 -22.65 5.73
CA GLY A 332 -20.90 -21.87 5.72
C GLY A 332 -20.60 -20.38 5.56
N VAL A 333 -19.78 -19.82 6.45
CA VAL A 333 -19.34 -18.42 6.42
C VAL A 333 -18.72 -18.05 5.07
N ARG A 334 -17.84 -18.90 4.53
CA ARG A 334 -17.25 -18.70 3.19
C ARG A 334 -18.32 -18.62 2.11
N ASN A 335 -19.32 -19.51 2.14
CA ASN A 335 -20.38 -19.53 1.12
C ASN A 335 -21.31 -18.32 1.26
N ASP A 336 -21.62 -17.90 2.48
CA ASP A 336 -22.43 -16.72 2.75
C ASP A 336 -21.70 -15.45 2.27
N ALA A 337 -20.41 -15.32 2.55
CA ALA A 337 -19.59 -14.21 2.04
C ALA A 337 -19.53 -14.18 0.49
N VAL A 338 -19.41 -15.35 -0.16
CA VAL A 338 -19.50 -15.43 -1.64
C VAL A 338 -20.87 -14.97 -2.15
N SER A 339 -21.95 -15.34 -1.45
CA SER A 339 -23.31 -14.90 -1.79
C SER A 339 -23.46 -13.39 -1.62
N LYS A 340 -22.96 -12.81 -0.53
CA LYS A 340 -22.97 -11.36 -0.26
C LYS A 340 -22.21 -10.56 -1.32
N ILE A 341 -21.06 -11.07 -1.79
CA ILE A 341 -20.33 -10.46 -2.91
C ILE A 341 -21.15 -10.53 -4.21
N ALA A 342 -21.94 -11.57 -4.40
CA ALA A 342 -22.81 -11.71 -5.57
C ALA A 342 -24.07 -10.84 -5.50
N THR A 343 -24.52 -10.45 -4.30
CA THR A 343 -25.66 -9.50 -4.11
C THR A 343 -25.21 -8.04 -4.02
N GLY A 344 -23.90 -7.78 -3.96
CA GLY A 344 -23.34 -6.42 -3.88
C GLY A 344 -23.23 -5.89 -2.45
N GLU A 345 -23.27 -6.76 -1.45
CA GLU A 345 -23.08 -6.46 -0.03
C GLU A 345 -21.61 -6.72 0.34
N GLN A 346 -20.68 -5.92 -0.21
CA GLN A 346 -19.25 -6.22 -0.10
C GLN A 346 -18.73 -6.10 1.33
N GLN A 347 -19.13 -5.04 2.04
CA GLN A 347 -18.66 -4.79 3.39
C GLN A 347 -19.02 -5.96 4.30
N ASP A 348 -20.29 -6.35 4.33
CA ASP A 348 -20.79 -7.52 5.07
C ASP A 348 -20.00 -8.80 4.72
N ALA A 349 -19.66 -9.00 3.44
CA ALA A 349 -18.88 -10.18 3.05
C ALA A 349 -17.47 -10.19 3.65
N PHE A 350 -16.78 -9.04 3.68
CA PHE A 350 -15.46 -8.93 4.29
C PHE A 350 -15.55 -9.02 5.81
N ASP A 351 -16.57 -8.41 6.42
CA ASP A 351 -16.81 -8.48 7.87
C ASP A 351 -17.11 -9.92 8.32
N LEU A 352 -17.86 -10.70 7.54
CA LEU A 352 -18.08 -12.13 7.78
C LEU A 352 -16.77 -12.92 7.73
N ILE A 353 -15.89 -12.63 6.77
CA ILE A 353 -14.60 -13.30 6.70
C ILE A 353 -13.69 -12.91 7.87
N GLU A 354 -13.63 -11.64 8.22
CA GLU A 354 -12.76 -11.16 9.30
C GLU A 354 -13.23 -11.66 10.67
N ASN A 355 -14.50 -11.46 10.99
CA ASN A 355 -15.03 -11.74 12.32
C ASN A 355 -15.42 -13.21 12.49
N ASP A 356 -16.11 -13.81 11.51
CA ASP A 356 -16.64 -15.16 11.68
C ASP A 356 -15.68 -16.21 11.14
N PHE A 357 -15.10 -16.01 9.95
CA PHE A 357 -14.18 -17.02 9.41
C PHE A 357 -12.87 -17.04 10.20
N PHE A 358 -12.18 -15.90 10.34
CA PHE A 358 -10.92 -15.87 11.08
C PHE A 358 -11.11 -15.89 12.60
N GLY A 359 -12.17 -15.27 13.14
CA GLY A 359 -12.44 -15.32 14.58
C GLY A 359 -12.80 -16.73 15.10
N GLN A 360 -13.38 -17.60 14.26
CA GLN A 360 -13.66 -19.00 14.63
C GLN A 360 -12.50 -19.97 14.34
N MET A 361 -11.39 -19.52 13.73
CA MET A 361 -10.23 -20.39 13.48
C MET A 361 -9.60 -20.91 14.78
N ASP A 362 -9.67 -20.13 15.86
CA ASP A 362 -9.13 -20.54 17.16
C ASP A 362 -9.86 -21.76 17.74
N GLU A 363 -11.18 -21.83 17.60
CA GLU A 363 -11.99 -23.00 18.01
C GLU A 363 -11.52 -24.27 17.27
N VAL A 364 -11.28 -24.16 15.96
CA VAL A 364 -10.72 -25.25 15.14
C VAL A 364 -9.36 -25.68 15.66
N PHE A 365 -8.44 -24.74 15.91
CA PHE A 365 -7.10 -25.06 16.38
C PHE A 365 -7.07 -25.62 17.79
N GLN A 366 -7.96 -25.17 18.68
CA GLN A 366 -8.13 -25.74 20.01
C GLN A 366 -8.46 -27.23 19.93
N HIS A 367 -9.49 -27.63 19.17
CA HIS A 367 -9.84 -29.05 19.03
C HIS A 367 -8.71 -29.88 18.39
N VAL A 368 -8.00 -29.34 17.40
CA VAL A 368 -6.81 -29.99 16.83
C VAL A 368 -5.73 -30.20 17.90
N LYS A 369 -5.45 -29.19 18.71
CA LYS A 369 -4.44 -29.23 19.78
C LYS A 369 -4.77 -30.31 20.81
N VAL A 370 -6.03 -30.38 21.25
CA VAL A 370 -6.48 -31.41 22.22
C VAL A 370 -6.28 -32.81 21.66
N ILE A 371 -6.70 -33.06 20.42
CA ILE A 371 -6.53 -34.38 19.78
C ILE A 371 -5.04 -34.76 19.67
N GLN A 372 -4.17 -33.80 19.34
CA GLN A 372 -2.73 -34.03 19.26
C GLN A 372 -2.08 -34.24 20.62
N MET A 373 -2.50 -33.48 21.64
CA MET A 373 -2.09 -33.67 23.03
C MET A 373 -2.44 -35.08 23.50
N MET A 374 -3.69 -35.50 23.29
CA MET A 374 -4.13 -36.85 23.63
C MET A 374 -3.40 -37.93 22.83
N ASN A 375 -3.04 -37.67 21.57
CA ASN A 375 -2.20 -38.59 20.80
C ASN A 375 -0.81 -38.82 21.42
N ASN A 376 -0.21 -37.76 21.95
CA ASN A 376 1.08 -37.82 22.64
C ASN A 376 0.92 -38.55 23.99
N LEU A 377 -0.12 -38.25 24.75
CA LEU A 377 -0.47 -38.98 25.98
C LEU A 377 -0.87 -40.44 25.73
N GLY A 378 -1.38 -40.75 24.55
CA GLY A 378 -1.59 -42.13 24.13
C GLY A 378 -0.29 -42.94 24.08
N ARG A 379 0.89 -42.31 23.95
CA ARG A 379 2.20 -42.96 24.09
C ARG A 379 2.69 -43.02 25.54
N PHE A 380 2.32 -42.03 26.34
CA PHE A 380 2.60 -42.01 27.78
C PHE A 380 2.21 -43.33 28.45
N VAL A 381 1.06 -43.92 28.11
CA VAL A 381 0.64 -45.22 28.67
C VAL A 381 1.68 -46.34 28.49
N SER A 382 2.27 -46.45 27.29
CA SER A 382 3.30 -47.45 27.03
C SER A 382 4.65 -47.09 27.66
N ASP A 383 5.02 -45.81 27.61
CA ASP A 383 6.31 -45.33 28.11
C ASP A 383 6.35 -45.36 29.65
N PHE A 384 5.27 -44.94 30.32
CA PHE A 384 5.08 -45.05 31.76
C PHE A 384 5.24 -46.49 32.23
N LYS A 385 4.53 -47.45 31.62
CA LYS A 385 4.64 -48.87 32.00
C LYS A 385 6.06 -49.42 31.81
N ARG A 386 6.75 -49.01 30.74
CA ARG A 386 8.15 -49.40 30.51
C ARG A 386 9.07 -48.77 31.55
N GLY A 387 8.94 -47.46 31.79
CA GLY A 387 9.70 -46.69 32.76
C GLY A 387 9.54 -47.24 34.18
N MET A 388 8.32 -47.54 34.61
CA MET A 388 8.06 -48.17 35.92
C MET A 388 8.72 -49.54 36.05
N ALA A 389 8.73 -50.35 34.98
CA ALA A 389 9.39 -51.65 34.97
C ALA A 389 10.93 -51.53 35.04
N ASP A 390 11.51 -50.55 34.33
CA ASP A 390 12.95 -50.28 34.34
C ASP A 390 13.40 -49.70 35.70
N ALA A 391 12.65 -48.75 36.25
CA ALA A 391 12.83 -48.22 37.60
C ALA A 391 12.79 -49.34 38.67
N THR A 392 11.81 -50.24 38.58
CA THR A 392 11.73 -51.40 39.49
C THR A 392 12.97 -52.30 39.39
N ARG A 393 13.53 -52.47 38.18
CA ARG A 393 14.77 -53.26 38.00
C ARG A 393 15.97 -52.56 38.61
N GLU A 394 16.07 -51.24 38.46
CA GLU A 394 17.17 -50.45 39.02
C GLU A 394 17.14 -50.48 40.55
N ILE A 395 15.98 -50.25 41.18
CA ILE A 395 15.80 -50.38 42.64
C ILE A 395 16.26 -51.76 43.11
N LYS A 396 15.81 -52.85 42.46
CA LYS A 396 16.24 -54.22 42.79
C LYS A 396 17.74 -54.43 42.62
N MET A 397 18.38 -53.78 41.65
CA MET A 397 19.82 -53.87 41.44
C MET A 397 20.58 -53.18 42.58
N ARG A 398 20.11 -52.02 43.04
CA ARG A 398 20.69 -51.26 44.16
C ARG A 398 20.52 -52.00 45.48
N GLU A 399 19.36 -52.59 45.73
CA GLU A 399 19.11 -53.47 46.89
C GLU A 399 20.07 -54.65 46.92
N LYS A 400 20.29 -55.32 45.78
CA LYS A 400 21.26 -56.42 45.68
C LYS A 400 22.70 -56.00 45.95
N LYS A 401 23.02 -54.71 45.78
CA LYS A 401 24.33 -54.13 46.11
C LYS A 401 24.44 -53.69 47.58
N GLY A 402 23.38 -53.88 48.38
CA GLY A 402 23.35 -53.51 49.80
C GLY A 402 23.20 -52.01 50.04
N ILE A 403 22.76 -51.24 49.04
CA ILE A 403 22.46 -49.81 49.19
C ILE A 403 21.06 -49.67 49.77
N ASP A 404 20.88 -48.79 50.76
CA ASP A 404 19.56 -48.47 51.30
C ASP A 404 18.74 -47.69 50.26
N VAL A 405 17.55 -48.19 49.94
CA VAL A 405 16.64 -47.63 48.93
C VAL A 405 15.27 -47.32 49.53
N ALA A 406 15.10 -47.32 50.86
CA ALA A 406 13.79 -47.18 51.48
C ALA A 406 13.07 -45.88 51.05
N GLU A 407 13.78 -44.75 51.04
CA GLU A 407 13.25 -43.46 50.62
C GLU A 407 12.96 -43.42 49.11
N THR A 408 13.90 -43.88 48.28
CA THR A 408 13.74 -43.97 46.82
C THR A 408 12.57 -44.85 46.41
N ARG A 409 12.34 -45.95 47.15
CA ARG A 409 11.19 -46.83 46.94
C ARG A 409 9.87 -46.14 47.31
N ALA A 410 9.86 -45.30 48.35
CA ALA A 410 8.68 -44.52 48.70
C ALA A 410 8.33 -43.49 47.61
N THR A 411 9.33 -42.72 47.13
CA THR A 411 9.15 -41.76 46.03
C THR A 411 8.73 -42.46 44.73
N PHE A 412 9.26 -43.66 44.45
CA PHE A 412 8.84 -44.47 43.31
C PHE A 412 7.37 -44.87 43.39
N GLU A 413 6.88 -45.35 44.55
CA GLU A 413 5.48 -45.73 44.68
C GLU A 413 4.55 -44.50 44.62
N GLN A 414 4.99 -43.33 45.09
CA GLN A 414 4.26 -42.07 44.90
C GLN A 414 4.17 -41.69 43.42
N ALA A 415 5.30 -41.68 42.70
CA ALA A 415 5.33 -41.39 41.26
C ALA A 415 4.48 -42.39 40.47
N LYS A 416 4.53 -43.67 40.86
CA LYS A 416 3.69 -44.72 40.26
C LYS A 416 2.21 -44.48 40.50
N ALA A 417 1.81 -44.12 41.72
CA ALA A 417 0.42 -43.80 42.04
C ALA A 417 -0.10 -42.59 41.25
N GLN A 418 0.69 -41.51 41.17
CA GLN A 418 0.34 -40.33 40.36
C GLN A 418 0.29 -40.66 38.86
N GLY A 419 1.20 -41.49 38.36
CA GLY A 419 1.16 -41.95 36.98
C GLY A 419 -0.08 -42.80 36.68
N GLU A 420 -0.51 -43.64 37.62
CA GLU A 420 -1.76 -44.39 37.54
C GLU A 420 -3.00 -43.46 37.60
N GLU A 421 -2.95 -42.38 38.35
CA GLU A 421 -3.97 -41.32 38.37
C GLU A 421 -4.07 -40.62 37.00
N VAL A 422 -2.94 -40.21 36.40
CA VAL A 422 -2.89 -39.68 35.03
C VAL A 422 -3.52 -40.66 34.03
N LEU A 423 -3.22 -41.96 34.16
CA LEU A 423 -3.82 -42.99 33.31
C LEU A 423 -5.33 -43.15 33.51
N ALA A 424 -5.82 -42.94 34.73
CA ALA A 424 -7.25 -42.97 35.02
C ALA A 424 -7.95 -41.74 34.41
N LEU A 425 -7.38 -40.54 34.59
CA LEU A 425 -7.92 -39.30 34.06
C LEU A 425 -7.98 -39.29 32.52
N ILE A 426 -6.93 -39.77 31.83
CA ILE A 426 -6.91 -39.87 30.36
C ILE A 426 -8.01 -40.81 29.82
N LYS A 427 -8.49 -41.76 30.64
CA LYS A 427 -9.55 -42.71 30.27
C LYS A 427 -10.93 -42.30 30.78
N ALA A 428 -11.00 -41.24 31.58
CA ALA A 428 -12.25 -40.74 32.12
C ALA A 428 -13.15 -40.23 30.99
N LYS A 429 -14.47 -40.27 31.23
CA LYS A 429 -15.49 -39.76 30.31
C LYS A 429 -16.46 -38.86 31.08
N PRO A 430 -16.59 -37.57 30.74
CA PRO A 430 -15.83 -36.83 29.71
C PRO A 430 -14.35 -36.68 30.06
N LEU A 431 -13.52 -36.41 29.05
CA LEU A 431 -12.12 -36.08 29.25
C LEU A 431 -12.01 -34.69 29.87
N ASP A 432 -11.35 -34.59 31.02
CA ASP A 432 -11.04 -33.33 31.68
C ASP A 432 -9.58 -32.97 31.38
N GLU A 433 -9.38 -32.08 30.41
CA GLU A 433 -8.06 -31.69 29.91
C GLU A 433 -7.22 -31.01 30.99
N ASP A 434 -7.83 -30.16 31.81
CA ASP A 434 -7.16 -29.39 32.86
C ASP A 434 -6.73 -30.33 33.99
N ALA A 435 -7.60 -31.27 34.40
CA ALA A 435 -7.24 -32.28 35.38
C ALA A 435 -6.07 -33.17 34.91
N VAL A 436 -6.06 -33.57 33.63
CA VAL A 436 -4.96 -34.36 33.05
C VAL A 436 -3.65 -33.57 33.07
N LEU A 437 -3.67 -32.29 32.69
CA LEU A 437 -2.47 -31.44 32.69
C LEU A 437 -1.92 -31.22 34.09
N ASN A 438 -2.78 -30.92 35.07
CA ASN A 438 -2.37 -30.76 36.46
C ASN A 438 -1.78 -32.06 37.04
N ALA A 439 -2.41 -33.21 36.75
CA ALA A 439 -1.89 -34.50 37.19
C ALA A 439 -0.53 -34.83 36.56
N LEU A 440 -0.31 -34.46 35.29
CA LEU A 440 0.99 -34.63 34.62
C LEU A 440 2.10 -33.79 35.25
N GLU A 441 1.82 -32.55 35.64
CA GLU A 441 2.79 -31.69 36.33
C GLU A 441 3.22 -32.32 37.67
N THR A 442 2.25 -32.75 38.49
CA THR A 442 2.56 -33.43 39.77
C THR A 442 3.30 -34.76 39.59
N PHE A 443 3.01 -35.49 38.51
CA PHE A 443 3.70 -36.72 38.16
C PHE A 443 5.15 -36.45 37.74
N GLU A 444 5.39 -35.41 36.94
CA GLU A 444 6.72 -35.01 36.48
C GLU A 444 7.62 -34.63 37.67
N GLU A 445 7.09 -33.87 38.63
CA GLU A 445 7.80 -33.53 39.87
C GLU A 445 8.26 -34.78 40.64
N SER A 446 7.40 -35.78 40.79
CA SER A 446 7.75 -37.02 41.51
C SER A 446 8.73 -37.90 40.73
N ILE A 447 8.67 -37.91 39.40
CA ILE A 447 9.67 -38.62 38.58
C ILE A 447 11.04 -37.94 38.70
N MET A 448 11.11 -36.61 38.63
CA MET A 448 12.37 -35.89 38.83
C MET A 448 12.94 -36.15 40.23
N ALA A 449 12.11 -36.14 41.28
CA ALA A 449 12.55 -36.48 42.63
C ALA A 449 13.11 -37.91 42.72
N PHE A 450 12.43 -38.87 42.09
CA PHE A 450 12.88 -40.25 42.01
C PHE A 450 14.21 -40.40 41.25
N GLU A 451 14.34 -39.76 40.10
CA GLU A 451 15.57 -39.79 39.28
C GLU A 451 16.76 -39.17 40.04
N ASN A 452 16.55 -38.05 40.73
CA ASN A 452 17.57 -37.42 41.58
C ASN A 452 18.02 -38.37 42.70
N GLN A 453 17.09 -38.99 43.42
CA GLN A 453 17.42 -39.94 44.49
C GLN A 453 18.16 -41.18 43.96
N ILE A 454 17.76 -41.72 42.80
CA ILE A 454 18.51 -42.81 42.16
C ILE A 454 19.91 -42.36 41.74
N GLY A 455 20.07 -41.14 41.23
CA GLY A 455 21.36 -40.56 40.87
C GLY A 455 22.29 -40.43 42.07
N GLU A 456 21.78 -39.96 43.20
CA GLU A 456 22.52 -39.84 44.47
C GLU A 456 22.93 -41.21 45.02
N LEU A 457 22.02 -42.19 45.04
CA LEU A 457 22.33 -43.60 45.38
C LEU A 457 23.25 -44.28 44.35
N GLY A 458 23.37 -43.68 43.16
CA GLY A 458 24.41 -43.91 42.17
C GLY A 458 25.83 -43.76 42.72
N GLY A 459 25.95 -43.09 43.87
CA GLY A 459 27.19 -42.74 44.55
C GLY A 459 27.80 -41.47 43.99
N GLY A 460 27.02 -40.63 43.30
CA GLY A 460 27.54 -39.45 42.57
C GLY A 460 28.83 -39.78 41.85
N LYS A 461 28.95 -41.02 41.32
CA LYS A 461 30.11 -41.39 40.52
C LYS A 461 30.05 -40.38 39.40
N GLU A 462 30.93 -39.37 39.45
CA GLU A 462 31.45 -38.68 38.28
C GLU A 462 31.36 -39.71 37.19
N GLU A 463 30.51 -39.45 36.19
CA GLU A 463 30.32 -40.33 35.05
C GLU A 463 31.68 -40.95 34.80
N GLU A 464 31.85 -42.23 35.09
CA GLU A 464 33.13 -42.89 34.92
C GLU A 464 33.24 -42.92 33.41
N MET A 465 33.80 -41.83 32.88
CA MET A 465 33.49 -41.40 31.54
C MET A 465 34.01 -42.52 30.65
N PRO A 466 33.43 -42.80 29.48
CA PRO A 466 33.70 -44.04 28.75
C PRO A 466 35.19 -44.33 28.50
N TRP A 467 36.04 -43.31 28.59
CA TRP A 467 37.49 -43.39 28.54
C TRP A 467 38.20 -43.91 29.80
N GLU A 468 37.61 -43.85 30.98
CA GLU A 468 38.22 -44.27 32.26
C GLU A 468 38.24 -45.79 32.45
N ARG A 469 37.43 -46.53 31.70
CA ARG A 469 37.37 -48.01 31.75
C ARG A 469 38.47 -48.72 30.96
N GLY A 470 39.50 -47.99 30.54
CA GLY A 470 40.69 -48.50 29.87
C GLY A 470 40.47 -48.97 28.43
N PRO A 471 41.55 -49.26 27.67
CA PRO A 471 41.52 -49.57 26.22
C PRO A 471 40.67 -50.79 25.83
N SER A 472 40.26 -51.61 26.82
CA SER A 472 39.50 -52.85 26.68
C SER A 472 38.08 -52.66 26.16
N GLN A 473 37.54 -51.44 26.19
CA GLN A 473 36.14 -51.17 25.83
C GLN A 473 35.94 -50.90 24.33
N PHE A 474 37.02 -50.56 23.62
CA PHE A 474 37.00 -50.52 22.16
C PHE A 474 37.06 -51.96 21.64
N GLN A 475 35.91 -52.63 21.57
CA GLN A 475 35.82 -53.80 20.69
C GLN A 475 36.26 -53.34 19.30
N LYS A 476 37.37 -53.90 18.79
CA LYS A 476 37.82 -53.68 17.41
C LYS A 476 36.60 -53.74 16.51
N LEU A 477 36.25 -52.61 15.89
CA LEU A 477 35.17 -52.50 14.92
C LEU A 477 35.27 -53.69 13.97
N LYS A 478 34.39 -54.69 14.14
CA LYS A 478 34.25 -55.78 13.18
C LYS A 478 33.57 -55.17 11.97
N VAL A 479 34.37 -54.59 11.09
CA VAL A 479 33.91 -54.07 9.81
C VAL A 479 33.14 -55.21 9.12
N PRO A 480 31.85 -55.04 8.81
CA PRO A 480 31.07 -56.05 8.11
C PRO A 480 31.79 -56.44 6.81
N LYS A 481 31.88 -57.74 6.49
CA LYS A 481 32.59 -58.22 5.28
C LYS A 481 32.13 -57.52 4.00
N THR A 482 30.88 -57.03 3.97
CA THR A 482 30.30 -56.23 2.90
C THR A 482 31.03 -54.89 2.66
N VAL A 483 31.52 -54.22 3.71
CA VAL A 483 32.23 -52.93 3.56
C VAL A 483 33.64 -53.14 2.99
N ASN A 484 34.33 -54.23 3.33
CA ASN A 484 35.62 -54.59 2.72
C ASN A 484 35.51 -54.98 1.24
N GLN A 485 34.37 -55.56 0.82
CA GLN A 485 34.13 -55.86 -0.59
C GLN A 485 33.80 -54.62 -1.42
N ILE A 486 33.23 -53.57 -0.81
CA ILE A 486 32.93 -52.30 -1.49
C ILE A 486 34.18 -51.44 -1.62
N MET A 487 35.03 -51.39 -0.59
CA MET A 487 36.27 -50.62 -0.60
C MET A 487 37.32 -51.17 -1.60
N LEU A 488 37.32 -52.49 -1.86
CA LEU A 488 38.25 -53.12 -2.82
C LEU A 488 37.72 -53.15 -4.27
N LYS A 489 36.48 -52.70 -4.51
CA LYS A 489 35.86 -52.63 -5.84
C LYS A 489 35.70 -51.19 -6.35
N VAL A 490 36.62 -50.30 -6.00
CA VAL A 490 36.75 -49.04 -6.75
C VAL A 490 37.52 -49.36 -8.04
N PRO A 491 36.87 -49.37 -9.22
CA PRO A 491 37.61 -49.53 -10.46
C PRO A 491 38.56 -48.34 -10.62
N LYS A 492 39.87 -48.61 -10.75
CA LYS A 492 40.86 -47.61 -11.14
C LYS A 492 40.48 -47.09 -12.53
N LYS A 493 39.70 -46.02 -12.57
CA LYS A 493 39.38 -45.31 -13.81
C LYS A 493 40.68 -44.63 -14.26
N LYS A 494 41.35 -45.22 -15.26
CA LYS A 494 42.46 -44.57 -15.97
C LYS A 494 41.91 -43.28 -16.58
N ILE A 495 42.27 -42.15 -15.99
CA ILE A 495 42.12 -40.85 -16.65
C ILE A 495 43.30 -40.76 -17.61
N SER A 496 43.06 -41.07 -18.89
CA SER A 496 44.00 -40.76 -19.96
C SER A 496 43.96 -39.26 -20.21
N ALA A 497 45.09 -38.59 -19.95
CA ALA A 497 45.32 -37.22 -20.38
C ALA A 497 45.51 -37.21 -21.90
N THR A 498 44.55 -36.65 -22.64
CA THR A 498 44.76 -36.26 -24.04
C THR A 498 43.74 -35.17 -24.38
N ALA A 499 44.21 -34.17 -25.13
CA ALA A 499 43.51 -32.96 -25.61
C ALA A 499 43.59 -31.73 -24.69
N ILE A 500 44.81 -31.19 -24.55
CA ILE A 500 45.06 -29.77 -24.77
C ILE A 500 45.82 -29.71 -26.11
N ASP A 501 45.12 -29.32 -27.17
CA ASP A 501 45.64 -28.60 -28.34
C ASP A 501 44.52 -28.52 -29.40
N GLN A 502 43.78 -27.42 -29.38
CA GLN A 502 43.38 -26.57 -30.52
C GLN A 502 42.38 -25.50 -30.08
#